data_AF-A0A966HVA7-F1
#
_entry.id   AF-A0A966HVA7-F1
#
_cell.length_a   1.000
_cell.length_b   1.000
_cell.length_c   1.000
_cell.angle_alpha   90.00
_cell.angle_beta   90.00
_cell.angle_gamma   90.00
#
_symmetry.space_group_name_H-M   'P 1'
#
loop_
_entity.id
_entity.type
_entity.pdbx_description
1 polymer ?
#
loop_
_entity_poly.entity_id
_entity_poly.type
_entity_poly.pdbx_seq_one_letter_code
_entity_poly.pdbx_strand_id
1 'polypeptide(L)'
;MNRILIPIILFFIIEVSGYDRITGLPFATRSEVIAQNGMAATSHPLATQAAIDILKNGGNAIDAAIAANAILGLMEPTGCGIGGDLFAIVWIDKDKRLYGLNASGPAPKNISIEKLKKRNINKIPAYGPLPVTVPGAVAGWTELHKKFGSMPFEKLFDQAVWYAENGFPITETIAYY
;
A
#
# COMPACT_ATOMS: atom_id res chain seq x y z
N MET A 1 -40.54 18.59 -51.39
CA MET A 1 -39.27 17.97 -51.80
C MET A 1 -38.17 18.62 -50.97
N ASN A 2 -37.77 18.04 -49.84
CA ASN A 2 -36.59 18.42 -49.05
C ASN A 2 -36.30 17.26 -48.08
N ARG A 3 -35.41 16.34 -48.49
CA ARG A 3 -34.92 15.24 -47.65
C ARG A 3 -33.72 15.76 -46.86
N ILE A 4 -33.91 15.99 -45.57
CA ILE A 4 -32.81 16.25 -44.64
C ILE A 4 -32.10 14.91 -44.42
N LEU A 5 -30.90 14.74 -45.02
CA LEU A 5 -30.02 13.63 -44.69
C LEU A 5 -29.38 13.91 -43.33
N ILE A 6 -29.77 13.14 -42.31
CA ILE A 6 -29.03 13.05 -41.04
C ILE A 6 -27.84 12.12 -41.28
N PRO A 7 -26.58 12.55 -41.10
CA PRO A 7 -25.46 11.63 -41.18
C PRO A 7 -25.47 10.75 -39.92
N ILE A 8 -25.68 9.45 -40.11
CA ILE A 8 -25.48 8.45 -39.07
C ILE A 8 -23.97 8.34 -38.84
N ILE A 9 -23.47 8.97 -37.77
CA ILE A 9 -22.10 8.74 -37.31
C ILE A 9 -22.06 7.33 -36.70
N LEU A 10 -21.53 6.37 -37.46
CA LEU A 10 -21.13 5.08 -36.89
C LEU A 10 -19.97 5.33 -35.93
N PHE A 11 -20.24 5.26 -34.62
CA PHE A 11 -19.18 5.07 -33.64
C PHE A 11 -18.63 3.66 -33.81
N PHE A 12 -17.50 3.52 -34.49
CA PHE A 12 -16.68 2.31 -34.37
C PHE A 12 -16.16 2.28 -32.93
N ILE A 13 -16.68 1.36 -32.13
CA ILE A 13 -16.02 0.95 -30.89
C ILE A 13 -14.75 0.24 -31.36
N ILE A 14 -13.63 0.96 -31.38
CA ILE A 14 -12.32 0.34 -31.46
C ILE A 14 -12.15 -0.34 -30.11
N GLU A 15 -12.45 -1.64 -30.03
CA GLU A 15 -11.95 -2.45 -28.94
C GLU A 15 -10.44 -2.43 -29.06
N VAL A 16 -9.80 -1.58 -28.25
CA VAL A 16 -8.34 -1.56 -28.12
C VAL A 16 -7.96 -2.84 -27.38
N SER A 17 -7.76 -3.91 -28.15
CA SER A 17 -7.14 -5.15 -27.68
C SER A 17 -5.68 -4.86 -27.41
N GLY A 18 -5.37 -4.40 -26.20
CA GLY A 18 -4.01 -4.04 -25.82
C GLY A 18 -3.01 -5.20 -25.87
N TYR A 19 -3.47 -6.46 -25.93
CA TYR A 19 -2.63 -7.65 -25.77
C TYR A 19 -3.22 -8.88 -26.48
N ASP A 20 -2.36 -9.75 -27.03
CA ASP A 20 -2.73 -11.04 -27.66
C ASP A 20 -3.07 -12.11 -26.60
N ARG A 21 -4.23 -11.91 -25.96
CA ARG A 21 -4.91 -12.73 -24.94
C ARG A 21 -5.70 -13.93 -25.48
N ILE A 22 -5.22 -15.17 -25.33
CA ILE A 22 -6.08 -16.36 -25.58
C ILE A 22 -7.05 -16.62 -24.42
N THR A 23 -6.68 -16.27 -23.19
CA THR A 23 -7.47 -16.53 -21.96
C THR A 23 -7.40 -15.34 -20.99
N GLY A 24 -8.28 -15.35 -19.99
CA GLY A 24 -8.34 -14.32 -18.94
C GLY A 24 -9.11 -13.06 -19.36
N LEU A 25 -8.94 -11.99 -18.59
CA LEU A 25 -9.67 -10.73 -18.81
C LEU A 25 -9.07 -9.96 -20.01
N PRO A 26 -9.89 -9.49 -20.98
CA PRO A 26 -9.41 -8.76 -22.15
C PRO A 26 -8.65 -7.46 -21.84
N PHE A 27 -8.81 -6.89 -20.63
CA PHE A 27 -8.14 -5.66 -20.19
C PHE A 27 -6.94 -5.88 -19.26
N ALA A 28 -6.67 -7.12 -18.81
CA ALA A 28 -5.48 -7.39 -18.00
C ALA A 28 -4.21 -6.92 -18.73
N THR A 29 -3.07 -6.82 -18.06
CA THR A 29 -1.81 -6.45 -18.74
C THR A 29 -0.73 -7.51 -18.54
N ARG A 30 -0.99 -8.50 -17.67
CA ARG A 30 -0.10 -9.61 -17.32
C ARG A 30 -0.92 -10.87 -17.10
N SER A 31 -0.29 -12.02 -17.24
CA SER A 31 -0.86 -13.30 -16.82
C SER A 31 -1.04 -13.35 -15.30
N GLU A 32 -2.04 -14.09 -14.84
CA GLU A 32 -2.22 -14.37 -13.42
C GLU A 32 -1.01 -15.12 -12.86
N VAL A 33 -0.54 -14.71 -11.69
CA VAL A 33 0.52 -15.42 -10.97
C VAL A 33 -0.15 -16.58 -10.23
N ILE A 34 0.39 -17.79 -10.38
CA ILE A 34 -0.09 -19.01 -9.70
C ILE A 34 1.02 -19.51 -8.78
N ALA A 35 0.71 -19.76 -7.51
CA ALA A 35 1.66 -20.22 -6.52
C ALA A 35 1.03 -21.22 -5.54
N GLN A 36 1.81 -22.21 -5.09
CA GLN A 36 1.36 -23.24 -4.14
C GLN A 36 1.68 -22.93 -2.67
N ASN A 37 2.73 -22.15 -2.41
CA ASN A 37 3.27 -21.97 -1.05
C ASN A 37 3.00 -20.59 -0.44
N GLY A 38 2.87 -19.57 -1.28
CA GLY A 38 2.68 -18.20 -0.82
C GLY A 38 2.67 -17.21 -1.98
N MET A 39 2.05 -16.06 -1.76
CA MET A 39 1.95 -14.98 -2.73
C MET A 39 1.95 -13.65 -1.97
N ALA A 40 2.58 -12.64 -2.56
CA ALA A 40 2.51 -11.26 -2.12
C ALA A 40 2.24 -10.36 -3.33
N ALA A 41 1.51 -9.28 -3.10
CA ALA A 41 1.23 -8.27 -4.11
C ALA A 41 1.35 -6.89 -3.47
N THR A 42 2.16 -6.02 -4.06
CA THR A 42 2.38 -4.64 -3.62
C THR A 42 2.51 -3.74 -4.86
N SER A 43 2.50 -2.42 -4.65
CA SER A 43 2.73 -1.42 -5.69
C SER A 43 4.17 -1.40 -6.22
N HIS A 44 5.14 -1.93 -5.46
CA HIS A 44 6.55 -1.90 -5.80
C HIS A 44 7.16 -3.31 -5.97
N PRO A 45 7.77 -3.65 -7.12
CA PRO A 45 8.34 -4.99 -7.33
C PRO A 45 9.34 -5.43 -6.25
N LEU A 46 10.20 -4.52 -5.77
CA LEU A 46 11.16 -4.85 -4.70
C LEU A 46 10.49 -5.06 -3.33
N ALA A 47 9.36 -4.41 -3.05
CA ALA A 47 8.60 -4.67 -1.82
C ALA A 47 7.89 -6.04 -1.89
N THR A 48 7.36 -6.39 -3.06
CA THR A 48 6.83 -7.74 -3.31
C THR A 48 7.93 -8.79 -3.15
N GLN A 49 9.12 -8.54 -3.70
CA GLN A 49 10.26 -9.45 -3.54
C GLN A 49 10.65 -9.64 -2.07
N ALA A 50 10.68 -8.56 -1.29
CA ALA A 50 10.95 -8.63 0.15
C ALA A 50 9.96 -9.52 0.91
N ALA A 51 8.66 -9.36 0.64
CA ALA A 51 7.63 -10.22 1.22
C ALA A 51 7.82 -11.68 0.80
N ILE A 52 8.10 -11.95 -0.47
CA ILE A 52 8.35 -13.31 -0.96
C ILE A 52 9.59 -13.92 -0.30
N ASP A 53 10.65 -13.14 -0.08
CA ASP A 53 11.86 -13.63 0.59
C ASP A 53 11.59 -13.97 2.07
N ILE A 54 10.78 -13.16 2.77
CA ILE A 54 10.33 -13.49 4.13
C ILE A 54 9.54 -14.80 4.14
N LEU A 55 8.59 -14.98 3.22
CA LEU A 55 7.83 -16.23 3.10
C LEU A 55 8.73 -17.44 2.82
N LYS A 56 9.71 -17.29 1.91
CA LYS A 56 10.70 -18.33 1.59
C LYS A 56 11.59 -18.68 2.78
N ASN A 57 11.88 -17.72 3.66
CA ASN A 57 12.66 -17.92 4.88
C ASN A 57 11.81 -18.40 6.07
N GLY A 58 10.58 -18.85 5.83
CA GLY A 58 9.72 -19.46 6.84
C GLY A 58 8.88 -18.47 7.65
N GLY A 59 8.91 -17.18 7.31
CA GLY A 59 7.99 -16.19 7.87
C GLY A 59 6.57 -16.40 7.36
N ASN A 60 5.60 -15.86 8.11
CA ASN A 60 4.19 -15.93 7.71
C ASN A 60 3.74 -14.67 6.96
N ALA A 61 2.46 -14.63 6.58
CA ALA A 61 1.89 -13.50 5.84
C ALA A 61 1.99 -12.15 6.58
N ILE A 62 1.99 -12.14 7.91
CA ILE A 62 2.13 -10.93 8.74
C ILE A 62 3.56 -10.44 8.73
N ASP A 63 4.52 -11.35 8.94
CA ASP A 63 5.95 -11.05 8.84
C ASP A 63 6.28 -10.45 7.44
N ALA A 64 5.76 -11.10 6.38
CA ALA A 64 5.96 -10.67 5.01
C ALA A 64 5.32 -9.30 4.71
N ALA A 65 4.11 -9.05 5.22
CA ALA A 65 3.42 -7.78 5.03
C ALA A 65 4.16 -6.62 5.73
N ILE A 66 4.71 -6.85 6.93
CA ILE A 66 5.50 -5.83 7.65
C ILE A 66 6.77 -5.50 6.88
N ALA A 67 7.51 -6.51 6.40
CA ALA A 67 8.72 -6.31 5.62
C ALA A 67 8.44 -5.55 4.30
N ALA A 68 7.39 -5.92 3.58
CA ALA A 68 6.95 -5.18 2.40
C ALA A 68 6.59 -3.73 2.72
N ASN A 69 5.84 -3.48 3.79
CA ASN A 69 5.43 -2.11 4.13
C ASN A 69 6.61 -1.24 4.57
N ALA A 70 7.62 -1.80 5.21
CA ALA A 70 8.87 -1.10 5.51
C ALA A 70 9.63 -0.68 4.24
N ILE A 71 9.70 -1.57 3.23
CA ILE A 71 10.28 -1.24 1.92
C ILE A 71 9.46 -0.18 1.20
N LEU A 72 8.13 -0.29 1.20
CA LEU A 72 7.25 0.72 0.60
C LEU A 72 7.42 2.09 1.26
N GLY A 73 7.57 2.15 2.58
CA GLY A 73 7.83 3.41 3.29
C GLY A 73 9.13 4.09 2.88
N LEU A 74 10.10 3.35 2.34
CA LEU A 74 11.34 3.87 1.78
C LEU A 74 11.20 4.22 0.29
N MET A 75 10.60 3.32 -0.49
CA MET A 75 10.60 3.39 -1.96
C MET A 75 9.39 4.15 -2.54
N GLU A 76 8.30 4.29 -1.79
CA GLU A 76 7.09 5.03 -2.16
C GLU A 76 6.74 6.10 -1.11
N PRO A 77 7.64 7.07 -0.86
CA PRO A 77 7.49 8.05 0.22
C PRO A 77 6.30 9.01 0.05
N THR A 78 5.72 9.05 -1.15
CA THR A 78 4.52 9.85 -1.47
C THR A 78 3.22 9.14 -1.08
N GLY A 79 3.25 7.81 -0.91
CA GLY A 79 2.07 6.98 -0.64
C GLY A 79 1.99 6.46 0.79
N CYS A 80 3.12 6.12 1.42
CA CYS A 80 3.16 5.62 2.79
C CYS A 80 4.51 5.87 3.49
N GLY A 81 4.59 5.59 4.78
CA GLY A 81 5.84 5.68 5.55
C GLY A 81 5.66 5.43 7.04
N ILE A 82 6.78 5.33 7.77
CA ILE A 82 6.80 5.09 9.23
C ILE A 82 6.10 6.18 10.05
N GLY A 83 6.00 7.39 9.48
CA GLY A 83 5.29 8.52 10.09
C GLY A 83 3.79 8.55 9.81
N GLY A 84 3.25 7.55 9.10
CA GLY A 84 1.84 7.47 8.75
C GLY A 84 1.02 6.57 9.67
N ASP A 85 -0.07 6.06 9.12
CA ASP A 85 -1.05 5.21 9.79
C ASP A 85 -1.12 3.82 9.14
N LEU A 86 -1.72 2.85 9.84
CA LEU A 86 -1.90 1.51 9.32
C LEU A 86 -3.30 0.97 9.63
N PHE A 87 -3.86 0.27 8.64
CA PHE A 87 -5.04 -0.54 8.81
C PHE A 87 -4.74 -1.93 8.26
N ALA A 88 -5.20 -2.98 8.96
CA ALA A 88 -5.03 -4.35 8.49
C ALA A 88 -6.30 -5.16 8.68
N ILE A 89 -6.60 -5.98 7.69
CA ILE A 89 -7.61 -7.02 7.73
C ILE A 89 -6.88 -8.34 7.64
N VAL A 90 -7.01 -9.16 8.68
CA VAL A 90 -6.20 -10.36 8.85
C VAL A 90 -7.10 -11.56 9.04
N TRP A 91 -7.08 -12.48 8.08
CA TRP A 91 -7.68 -13.80 8.25
C TRP A 91 -6.65 -14.74 8.86
N ILE A 92 -7.00 -15.35 9.99
CA ILE A 92 -6.17 -16.37 10.63
C ILE A 92 -6.86 -17.72 10.47
N ASP A 93 -6.24 -18.59 9.66
CA ASP A 93 -6.84 -19.88 9.31
C ASP A 93 -6.99 -20.80 10.53
N LYS A 94 -5.99 -20.86 11.40
CA LYS A 94 -6.03 -21.68 12.64
C LYS A 94 -7.20 -21.31 13.55
N ASP A 95 -7.60 -20.05 13.55
CA ASP A 95 -8.69 -19.53 14.39
C ASP A 95 -10.02 -19.51 13.62
N LYS A 96 -9.99 -19.73 12.29
CA LYS A 96 -11.08 -19.48 11.34
C LYS A 96 -11.74 -18.11 11.59
N ARG A 97 -10.92 -17.09 11.83
CA ARG A 97 -11.37 -15.79 12.30
C ARG A 97 -10.77 -14.65 11.51
N LEU A 98 -11.61 -13.65 11.24
CA LEU A 98 -11.23 -12.35 10.71
C LEU A 98 -10.93 -11.38 11.87
N TYR A 99 -9.77 -10.75 11.80
CA TYR A 99 -9.35 -9.68 12.69
C TYR A 99 -9.22 -8.38 11.90
N GLY A 100 -9.56 -7.27 12.55
CA GLY A 100 -9.27 -5.92 12.07
C GLY A 100 -8.31 -5.24 13.03
N LEU A 101 -7.32 -4.55 12.48
CA LEU A 101 -6.48 -3.61 13.21
C LEU A 101 -6.73 -2.21 12.66
N ASN A 102 -7.09 -1.31 13.56
CA ASN A 102 -7.03 0.12 13.33
C ASN A 102 -5.84 0.68 14.12
N ALA A 103 -4.78 1.03 13.39
CA ALA A 103 -3.63 1.76 13.90
C ALA A 103 -3.55 3.13 13.22
N SER A 104 -4.69 3.83 13.12
CA SER A 104 -4.70 5.25 12.81
C SER A 104 -4.38 6.09 14.04
N GLY A 105 -3.49 7.05 13.83
CA GLY A 105 -3.01 7.94 14.84
C GLY A 105 -4.10 8.82 15.44
N PRO A 106 -4.20 8.93 16.77
CA PRO A 106 -5.07 9.92 17.38
C PRO A 106 -4.53 11.34 17.15
N ALA A 107 -5.42 12.32 17.30
CA ALA A 107 -5.03 13.72 17.38
C ALA A 107 -4.10 13.95 18.60
N PRO A 108 -3.11 14.86 18.51
CA PRO A 108 -2.21 15.15 19.63
C PRO A 108 -2.97 15.59 20.89
N LYS A 109 -2.60 15.07 22.07
CA LYS A 109 -3.30 15.28 23.36
C LYS A 109 -3.64 16.74 23.69
N ASN A 110 -2.80 17.69 23.27
CA ASN A 110 -2.95 19.11 23.61
C ASN A 110 -3.69 19.94 22.55
N ILE A 111 -4.08 19.34 21.42
CA ILE A 111 -4.85 20.01 20.37
C ILE A 111 -6.33 20.09 20.76
N SER A 112 -7.05 21.10 20.28
CA SER A 112 -8.50 21.19 20.43
C SER A 112 -9.06 22.12 19.36
N ILE A 113 -10.31 21.87 18.95
CA ILE A 113 -10.98 22.71 17.96
C ILE A 113 -11.08 24.19 18.41
N GLU A 114 -11.26 24.44 19.71
CA GLU A 114 -11.30 25.79 20.27
C GLU A 114 -9.98 26.54 20.10
N LYS A 115 -8.85 25.89 20.42
CA LYS A 115 -7.51 26.48 20.24
C LYS A 115 -7.21 26.77 18.78
N LEU A 116 -7.69 25.93 17.85
CA LEU A 116 -7.52 26.15 16.41
C LEU A 116 -8.35 27.33 15.92
N LYS A 117 -9.63 27.41 16.32
CA LYS A 117 -10.49 28.55 16.00
C LYS A 117 -9.96 29.87 16.55
N LYS A 118 -9.42 29.89 17.78
CA LYS A 118 -8.77 31.09 18.37
C LYS A 118 -7.54 31.56 17.58
N ARG A 119 -6.90 30.67 16.81
CA ARG A 119 -5.79 30.98 15.91
C ARG A 119 -6.25 31.28 14.47
N ASN A 120 -7.56 31.49 14.25
CA ASN A 120 -8.18 31.69 12.94
C ASN A 120 -7.97 30.51 11.97
N ILE A 121 -7.79 29.30 12.48
CA ILE A 121 -7.66 28.07 11.67
C ILE A 121 -9.04 27.43 11.54
N ASN A 122 -9.68 27.67 10.40
CA ASN A 122 -11.02 27.15 10.08
C ASN A 122 -11.00 25.85 9.27
N LYS A 123 -9.83 25.47 8.73
CA LYS A 123 -9.58 24.24 8.00
C LYS A 123 -8.18 23.76 8.34
N ILE A 124 -8.00 22.44 8.51
CA ILE A 124 -6.67 21.86 8.69
C ILE A 124 -5.88 22.07 7.39
N PRO A 125 -4.69 22.69 7.43
CA PRO A 125 -3.89 22.93 6.23
C PRO A 125 -3.33 21.62 5.68
N ALA A 126 -3.03 21.59 4.38
CA ALA A 126 -2.44 20.42 3.74
C ALA A 126 -0.97 20.18 4.13
N TYR A 127 -0.27 21.23 4.56
CA TYR A 127 1.16 21.20 4.84
C TYR A 127 1.47 21.73 6.25
N GLY A 128 2.68 21.41 6.72
CA GLY A 128 3.18 21.78 8.03
C GLY A 128 2.88 20.73 9.10
N PRO A 129 3.23 21.01 10.37
CA PRO A 129 3.12 20.04 11.45
C PRO A 129 1.69 19.85 11.98
N LEU A 130 0.79 20.80 11.70
CA LEU A 130 -0.59 20.77 12.22
C LEU A 130 -1.45 19.59 11.72
N PRO A 131 -1.43 19.21 10.42
CA PRO A 131 -2.18 18.04 9.94
C PRO A 131 -1.64 16.69 10.43
N VAL A 132 -0.47 16.64 11.06
CA VAL A 132 0.17 15.39 11.47
C VAL A 132 -0.49 14.84 12.74
N THR A 133 -1.06 13.64 12.65
CA THR A 133 -1.54 12.86 13.79
C THR A 133 -0.38 12.16 14.51
N VAL A 134 -0.62 11.56 15.67
CA VAL A 134 0.40 10.72 16.32
C VAL A 134 0.62 9.46 15.46
N PRO A 135 1.79 9.23 14.84
CA PRO A 135 1.95 8.15 13.85
C PRO A 135 1.58 6.77 14.39
N GLY A 136 0.76 6.04 13.64
CA GLY A 136 0.28 4.71 14.02
C GLY A 136 0.92 3.53 13.29
N ALA A 137 1.62 3.74 12.18
CA ALA A 137 2.15 2.65 11.33
C ALA A 137 3.06 1.67 12.09
N VAL A 138 4.10 2.16 12.77
CA VAL A 138 5.05 1.32 13.52
C VAL A 138 4.38 0.64 14.72
N ALA A 139 3.46 1.32 15.39
CA ALA A 139 2.65 0.71 16.45
C ALA A 139 1.79 -0.43 15.90
N GLY A 140 1.22 -0.24 14.70
CA GLY A 140 0.46 -1.25 13.99
C GLY A 140 1.30 -2.48 13.63
N TRP A 141 2.51 -2.29 13.10
CA TRP A 141 3.45 -3.39 12.85
C TRP A 141 3.75 -4.17 14.13
N THR A 142 4.04 -3.45 15.22
CA THR A 142 4.35 -4.05 16.51
C THR A 142 3.20 -4.89 17.06
N GLU A 143 1.97 -4.38 17.00
CA GLU A 143 0.78 -5.11 17.49
C GLU A 143 0.43 -6.31 16.61
N LEU A 144 0.56 -6.20 15.29
CA LEU A 144 0.40 -7.34 14.37
C LEU A 144 1.44 -8.43 14.65
N HIS A 145 2.71 -8.03 14.75
CA HIS A 145 3.82 -8.96 14.97
C HIS A 145 3.72 -9.65 16.33
N LYS A 146 3.46 -8.89 17.40
CA LYS A 146 3.27 -9.44 18.74
C LYS A 146 2.18 -10.51 18.79
N LYS A 147 1.10 -10.35 18.02
CA LYS A 147 -0.04 -11.25 18.05
C LYS A 147 0.09 -12.42 17.08
N PHE A 148 0.67 -12.20 15.91
CA PHE A 148 0.62 -13.14 14.78
C PHE A 148 1.96 -13.35 14.09
N GLY A 149 3.00 -12.60 14.41
CA GLY A 149 4.34 -12.75 13.84
C GLY A 149 5.01 -14.06 14.25
N SER A 150 5.99 -14.49 13.45
CA SER A 150 6.71 -15.75 13.68
C SER A 150 8.23 -15.64 13.58
N MET A 151 8.75 -14.60 12.92
CA MET A 151 10.19 -14.31 12.85
C MET A 151 10.61 -13.29 13.93
N PRO A 152 11.92 -13.16 14.25
CA PRO A 152 12.40 -12.03 15.04
C PRO A 152 12.06 -10.70 14.35
N PHE A 153 11.51 -9.74 15.09
CA PHE A 153 10.92 -8.52 14.53
C PHE A 153 11.94 -7.70 13.74
N GLU A 154 13.15 -7.59 14.25
CA GLU A 154 14.28 -6.88 13.62
C GLU A 154 14.63 -7.45 12.25
N LYS A 155 14.47 -8.76 12.05
CA LYS A 155 14.79 -9.44 10.78
C LYS A 155 13.85 -9.05 9.65
N LEU A 156 12.67 -8.53 9.96
CA LEU A 156 11.72 -8.05 8.96
C LEU A 156 12.22 -6.77 8.26
N PHE A 157 13.20 -6.07 8.85
CA PHE A 157 13.69 -4.80 8.34
C PHE A 157 15.05 -4.89 7.66
N ASP A 158 15.72 -6.04 7.68
CA ASP A 158 17.08 -6.23 7.13
C ASP A 158 17.18 -5.71 5.67
N GLN A 159 16.20 -6.03 4.82
CA GLN A 159 16.18 -5.54 3.43
C GLN A 159 15.91 -4.04 3.32
N ALA A 160 15.02 -3.49 4.16
CA ALA A 160 14.70 -2.06 4.14
C ALA A 160 15.90 -1.22 4.57
N VAL A 161 16.63 -1.68 5.59
CA VAL A 161 17.90 -1.07 6.02
C VAL A 161 18.93 -1.15 4.91
N TRP A 162 19.10 -2.32 4.29
CA TRP A 162 20.07 -2.47 3.20
C TRP A 162 19.79 -1.51 2.03
N TYR A 163 18.54 -1.41 1.57
CA TYR A 163 18.17 -0.47 0.51
C TYR A 163 18.28 1.00 0.93
N ALA A 164 18.04 1.32 2.20
CA ALA A 164 18.23 2.68 2.71
C ALA A 164 19.72 3.09 2.70
N GLU A 165 20.62 2.15 2.99
CA GLU A 165 22.06 2.39 3.04
C GLU A 165 22.74 2.35 1.66
N ASN A 166 22.28 1.45 0.78
CA ASN A 166 22.93 1.18 -0.50
C ASN A 166 22.19 1.79 -1.71
N GLY A 167 21.00 2.35 -1.47
CA GLY A 167 20.14 2.91 -2.51
C GLY A 167 19.38 1.85 -3.31
N PHE A 168 18.51 2.31 -4.19
CA PHE A 168 17.66 1.50 -5.06
C PHE A 168 17.28 2.29 -6.34
N PRO A 169 16.88 1.60 -7.42
CA PRO A 169 16.38 2.27 -8.61
C PRO A 169 15.05 2.99 -8.35
N ILE A 170 14.96 4.26 -8.72
CA ILE A 170 13.73 5.06 -8.58
C ILE A 170 12.76 4.72 -9.71
N THR A 171 11.50 4.45 -9.37
CA THR A 171 10.44 4.22 -10.36
C THR A 171 9.99 5.53 -11.01
N GLU A 172 9.50 5.46 -12.25
CA GLU A 172 9.04 6.66 -12.98
C GLU A 172 7.95 7.42 -12.23
N THR A 173 7.02 6.71 -11.59
CA THR A 173 5.96 7.33 -10.78
C THR A 173 6.54 8.14 -9.62
N ILE A 174 7.56 7.63 -8.92
CA ILE A 174 8.18 8.34 -7.81
C ILE A 174 9.10 9.46 -8.30
N ALA A 175 9.77 9.29 -9.44
CA ALA A 175 10.55 10.35 -10.07
C ALA A 175 9.69 11.53 -10.57
N TYR A 176 8.40 11.30 -10.81
CA TYR A 176 7.46 12.33 -11.25
C TYR A 176 6.97 13.24 -10.11
N TYR A 177 6.77 12.68 -8.92
CA TYR A 177 6.26 13.42 -7.75
C TYR A 177 7.37 14.19 -7.03
#